data_AF-A0A246HL69-F1
#
_entry.id   AF-A0A246HL69-F1
#
_cell.length_a   1.000
_cell.length_b   1.000
_cell.length_c   1.000
_cell.angle_alpha   90.00
_cell.angle_beta   90.00
_cell.angle_gamma   90.00
#
_symmetry.space_group_name_H-M   'P 1'
#
loop_
_entity.id
_entity.type
_entity.pdbx_description
1 polymer ?
#
loop_
_entity_poly.entity_id
_entity_poly.type
_entity_poly.pdbx_seq_one_letter_code
_entity_poly.pdbx_strand_id
1 'polypeptide(L)'
;MSNPYAVAARAARPAASRGYGLLAVGLLSSGLTAIVMTAIGLFVVPQFQEVFTSFGVVLPWITRALSHGYGWIWFAPVLVLVQWRRGPGGLYRPHLAALLGVLAMLGGALVTVFGLYLPMFQIGAVV
;
A
#
# COMPACT_ATOMS: atom_id res chain seq x y z
N MET A 1 43.62 4.64 27.04
CA MET A 1 43.80 3.67 25.94
C MET A 1 42.49 3.57 25.17
N SER A 2 42.47 4.03 23.92
CA SER A 2 41.32 3.94 23.02
C SER A 2 41.15 2.49 22.58
N ASN A 3 40.00 1.87 22.89
CA ASN A 3 39.73 0.48 22.53
C ASN A 3 39.72 0.32 20.99
N PRO A 4 40.67 -0.41 20.37
CA PRO A 4 40.76 -0.56 18.92
C PRO A 4 39.55 -1.29 18.32
N TYR A 5 38.87 -2.13 19.11
CA TYR A 5 37.64 -2.81 18.69
C TYR A 5 36.44 -1.84 18.55
N ALA A 6 36.48 -0.67 19.21
CA ALA A 6 35.42 0.32 19.11
C ALA A 6 35.40 1.03 17.73
N VAL A 7 36.55 1.12 17.07
CA VAL A 7 36.68 1.71 15.72
C VAL A 7 36.10 0.76 14.68
N ALA A 8 36.45 -0.53 14.75
CA ALA A 8 35.88 -1.58 13.90
C ALA A 8 34.37 -1.72 14.11
N ALA A 9 33.89 -1.65 15.36
CA ALA A 9 32.47 -1.69 15.68
C ALA A 9 31.70 -0.44 15.18
N ARG A 10 32.32 0.75 15.13
CA ARG A 10 31.71 1.94 14.51
C ARG A 10 31.64 1.82 12.99
N ALA A 11 32.68 1.29 12.35
CA ALA A 11 32.69 1.05 10.90
C ALA A 11 31.65 0.00 10.47
N ALA A 12 31.35 -0.98 11.34
CA ALA A 12 30.36 -2.02 11.10
C ALA A 12 28.90 -1.58 11.37
N ARG A 13 28.65 -0.41 11.99
CA ARG A 13 27.28 0.09 12.16
C ARG A 13 26.73 0.49 10.79
N PRO A 14 25.57 -0.04 10.37
CA PRO A 14 24.93 0.45 9.16
C PRO A 14 24.73 1.95 9.29
N ALA A 15 25.14 2.70 8.27
CA ALA A 15 24.94 4.14 8.24
C ALA A 15 23.45 4.43 8.45
N ALA A 16 23.13 5.30 9.42
CA ALA A 16 21.75 5.66 9.76
C ALA A 16 20.95 6.13 8.54
N SER A 17 21.62 6.66 7.51
CA SER A 17 21.08 7.02 6.20
C SER A 17 20.33 5.87 5.49
N ARG A 18 20.81 4.62 5.62
CA ARG A 18 20.15 3.44 5.03
C ARG A 18 18.80 3.14 5.67
N GLY A 19 18.65 3.45 6.95
CA GLY A 19 17.39 3.29 7.68
C GLY A 19 16.30 4.25 7.21
N TYR A 20 16.66 5.51 6.97
CA TYR A 20 15.72 6.50 6.44
C TYR A 20 15.32 6.22 4.98
N GLY A 21 16.24 5.72 4.16
CA GLY A 21 15.92 5.32 2.79
C GLY A 21 14.86 4.22 2.72
N LEU A 22 14.98 3.17 3.55
CA LEU A 22 13.99 2.10 3.61
C LEU A 22 12.65 2.54 4.19
N LEU A 23 12.64 3.45 5.17
CA LEU A 23 11.40 4.08 5.61
C LEU A 23 10.74 4.86 4.48
N ALA A 24 11.50 5.64 3.71
CA ALA A 24 10.97 6.41 2.60
C ALA A 24 10.33 5.47 1.57
N VAL A 25 10.97 4.35 1.24
CA VAL A 25 10.39 3.32 0.36
C VAL A 25 9.06 2.80 0.91
N GLY A 26 8.99 2.42 2.19
CA GLY A 26 7.77 1.93 2.82
C GLY A 26 6.64 2.97 2.83
N LEU A 27 6.96 4.23 3.14
CA LEU A 27 5.98 5.31 3.21
C LEU A 27 5.50 5.73 1.82
N LEU A 28 6.39 5.83 0.84
CA LEU A 28 6.06 6.18 -0.54
C LEU A 28 5.23 5.07 -1.20
N SER A 29 5.60 3.81 -1.03
CA SER A 29 4.83 2.68 -1.58
C SER A 29 3.41 2.60 -0.99
N SER A 30 3.28 2.63 0.33
CA SER A 30 1.97 2.62 1.00
C SER A 30 1.15 3.87 0.71
N GLY A 31 1.77 5.05 0.73
CA GLY A 31 1.12 6.33 0.43
C GLY A 31 0.65 6.43 -1.02
N LEU A 32 1.49 6.05 -1.99
CA LEU A 32 1.10 6.02 -3.40
C LEU A 32 -0.07 5.07 -3.63
N THR A 33 0.00 3.87 -3.05
CA THR A 33 -1.10 2.89 -3.12
C THR A 33 -2.39 3.47 -2.55
N ALA A 34 -2.30 4.17 -1.42
CA ALA A 34 -3.47 4.77 -0.81
C ALA A 34 -4.12 5.85 -1.68
N ILE A 35 -3.29 6.71 -2.29
CA ILE A 35 -3.74 7.75 -3.23
C ILE A 35 -4.42 7.10 -4.44
N VAL A 36 -3.77 6.11 -5.07
CA VAL A 36 -4.30 5.45 -6.26
C VAL A 36 -5.63 4.76 -5.97
N MET A 37 -5.74 3.99 -4.89
CA MET A 37 -7.00 3.33 -4.54
C MET A 37 -8.11 4.32 -4.16
N THR A 38 -7.77 5.43 -3.52
CA THR A 38 -8.73 6.51 -3.25
C THR A 38 -9.22 7.14 -4.56
N ALA A 39 -8.31 7.42 -5.50
CA ALA A 39 -8.67 7.96 -6.81
C ALA A 39 -9.56 6.99 -7.60
N ILE A 40 -9.27 5.69 -7.56
CA ILE A 40 -10.12 4.66 -8.18
C ILE A 40 -11.51 4.66 -7.54
N GLY A 41 -11.60 4.66 -6.21
CA GLY A 41 -12.88 4.70 -5.49
C GLY A 41 -13.71 5.94 -5.82
N LEU A 42 -13.09 7.10 -5.98
CA LEU A 42 -13.77 8.37 -6.22
C LEU A 42 -14.12 8.64 -7.68
N PHE A 43 -13.28 8.25 -8.63
CA PHE A 43 -13.44 8.62 -10.04
C PHE A 43 -13.81 7.45 -10.93
N VAL A 44 -13.28 6.25 -10.65
CA VAL A 44 -13.43 5.09 -11.54
C VAL A 44 -14.65 4.26 -11.17
N VAL A 45 -14.89 4.00 -9.89
CA VAL A 45 -16.04 3.18 -9.45
C VAL A 45 -17.40 3.82 -9.81
N PRO A 46 -17.62 5.14 -9.66
CA PRO A 46 -18.89 5.76 -10.07
C PRO A 46 -19.17 5.61 -11.56
N GLN A 47 -18.15 5.73 -12.42
CA GLN A 47 -18.29 5.51 -13.87
C GLN A 47 -18.74 4.08 -14.17
N PHE A 48 -18.17 3.07 -13.49
CA PHE A 48 -18.66 1.70 -13.63
C PHE A 48 -20.09 1.54 -13.14
N GLN A 49 -20.49 2.20 -12.05
CA GLN A 49 -21.87 2.15 -11.57
C GLN A 49 -22.87 2.70 -12.59
N GLU A 50 -22.57 3.82 -13.22
CA GLU A 50 -23.41 4.41 -14.28
C GLU A 50 -23.57 3.46 -15.47
N VAL A 51 -22.46 2.88 -15.95
CA VAL A 51 -22.50 1.93 -17.06
C VAL A 51 -23.31 0.69 -16.69
N PHE A 52 -23.05 0.07 -15.54
CA PHE A 52 -23.77 -1.13 -15.11
C PHE A 52 -25.26 -0.90 -14.89
N THR A 53 -25.63 0.24 -14.29
CA THR A 53 -27.04 0.59 -14.07
C THR A 53 -27.79 0.82 -15.38
N SER A 54 -27.14 1.35 -16.42
CA SER A 54 -27.73 1.48 -17.76
C SER A 54 -28.03 0.13 -18.43
N PHE A 55 -27.24 -0.91 -18.13
CA PHE A 55 -27.49 -2.29 -18.57
C PHE A 55 -28.44 -3.06 -17.64
N GLY A 56 -28.90 -2.47 -16.54
CA GLY A 56 -29.74 -3.14 -15.54
C GLY A 56 -29.01 -4.23 -14.74
N VAL A 57 -27.67 -4.23 -14.75
CA VAL A 57 -26.84 -5.24 -14.09
C VAL A 57 -26.28 -4.69 -12.77
N VAL A 58 -26.21 -5.54 -11.74
CA VAL A 58 -25.67 -5.16 -10.43
C VAL A 58 -24.13 -5.22 -10.45
N LEU A 59 -23.48 -4.18 -9.91
CA LEU A 59 -22.03 -4.09 -9.84
C LEU A 59 -21.42 -5.24 -8.98
N PRO A 60 -20.28 -5.83 -9.41
CA PRO A 60 -19.56 -6.83 -8.64
C PRO A 60 -19.31 -6.43 -7.18
N TRP A 61 -19.39 -7.41 -6.28
CA TRP A 61 -19.19 -7.19 -4.84
C TRP A 61 -17.80 -6.63 -4.51
N ILE A 62 -16.76 -7.03 -5.27
CA ILE A 62 -15.38 -6.52 -5.09
C ILE A 62 -15.30 -5.03 -5.41
N THR A 63 -15.93 -4.59 -6.49
CA THR A 63 -15.95 -3.19 -6.91
C THR A 63 -16.78 -2.33 -5.95
N ARG A 64 -17.85 -2.89 -5.37
CA ARG A 64 -18.59 -2.26 -4.25
C ARG A 64 -17.75 -2.19 -2.97
N ALA A 65 -16.97 -3.22 -2.68
CA ALA A 65 -16.04 -3.18 -1.55
C ALA A 65 -14.98 -2.09 -1.74
N LEU A 66 -14.55 -1.81 -2.98
CA LEU A 66 -13.68 -0.68 -3.29
C LEU A 66 -14.35 0.68 -3.02
N SER A 67 -15.64 0.88 -3.35
CA SER A 67 -16.34 2.15 -3.08
C SER A 67 -16.56 2.45 -1.61
N HIS A 68 -16.67 1.44 -0.75
CA HIS A 68 -16.82 1.64 0.70
C HIS A 68 -15.50 1.47 1.47
N GLY A 69 -14.55 0.75 0.88
CA GLY A 69 -13.33 0.29 1.54
C GLY A 69 -12.11 1.17 1.29
N TYR A 70 -12.13 2.09 0.32
CA TYR A 70 -10.94 2.87 -0.02
C TYR A 70 -10.39 3.69 1.14
N GLY A 71 -11.22 4.13 2.11
CA GLY A 71 -10.74 4.83 3.31
C GLY A 71 -9.83 3.96 4.19
N TRP A 72 -10.05 2.64 4.21
CA TRP A 72 -9.25 1.71 5.01
C TRP A 72 -7.82 1.56 4.48
N ILE A 73 -7.57 1.89 3.22
CA ILE A 73 -6.23 1.79 2.64
C ILE A 73 -5.25 2.76 3.33
N TRP A 74 -5.75 3.85 3.91
CA TRP A 74 -4.95 4.83 4.65
C TRP A 74 -4.40 4.27 5.97
N PHE A 75 -4.92 3.15 6.46
CA PHE A 75 -4.29 2.45 7.57
C PHE A 75 -2.89 1.94 7.20
N ALA A 76 -2.60 1.63 5.94
CA ALA A 76 -1.28 1.14 5.53
C ALA A 76 -0.14 2.16 5.80
N PRO A 77 -0.18 3.41 5.30
CA PRO A 77 0.85 4.40 5.62
C PRO A 77 0.88 4.78 7.11
N VAL A 78 -0.28 4.79 7.78
CA VAL A 78 -0.35 5.02 9.24
C VAL A 78 0.35 3.90 9.99
N LEU A 79 0.16 2.63 9.61
CA LEU A 79 0.83 1.49 10.21
C LEU A 79 2.35 1.55 10.01
N VAL A 80 2.82 1.97 8.83
CA VAL A 80 4.24 2.19 8.56
C VAL A 80 4.82 3.24 9.52
N LEU A 81 4.10 4.36 9.73
CA LEU A 81 4.53 5.42 10.65
C LEU A 81 4.46 5.00 12.12
N VAL A 82 3.41 4.29 12.52
CA VAL A 82 3.26 3.77 13.89
C VAL A 82 4.34 2.74 14.19
N GLN A 83 4.60 1.83 13.26
CA GLN A 83 5.70 0.88 13.36
C GLN A 83 7.04 1.62 13.40
N TRP A 84 7.22 2.68 12.62
CA TRP A 84 8.42 3.48 12.75
C TRP A 84 8.53 4.16 14.11
N ARG A 85 7.46 4.68 14.72
CA ARG A 85 7.55 5.40 16.00
C ARG A 85 7.61 4.48 17.23
N ARG A 86 6.87 3.38 17.23
CA ARG A 86 6.69 2.48 18.38
C ARG A 86 7.33 1.10 18.20
N GLY A 87 7.84 0.80 17.01
CA GLY A 87 8.47 -0.47 16.72
C GLY A 87 9.75 -0.68 17.53
N PRO A 88 10.09 -1.93 17.86
CA PRO A 88 11.23 -2.19 18.70
C PRO A 88 12.52 -1.73 18.01
N GLY A 89 13.39 -1.07 18.78
CA GLY A 89 14.59 -0.42 18.26
C GLY A 89 15.61 -1.45 17.78
N GLY A 90 16.17 -1.26 16.57
CA GLY A 90 17.17 -2.16 16.02
C GLY A 90 17.35 -2.03 14.51
N LEU A 91 18.28 -2.81 13.95
CA LEU A 91 18.56 -2.85 12.50
C LEU A 91 17.34 -3.27 11.65
N TYR A 92 16.40 -4.01 12.23
CA TYR A 92 15.23 -4.54 11.51
C TYR A 92 14.07 -3.54 11.37
N ARG A 93 14.02 -2.48 12.20
CA ARG A 93 12.96 -1.46 12.18
C ARG A 93 12.72 -0.83 10.80
N PRO A 94 13.75 -0.38 10.05
CA PRO A 94 13.55 0.13 8.68
C PRO A 94 13.12 -0.93 7.67
N HIS A 95 13.57 -2.18 7.82
CA HIS A 95 13.20 -3.28 6.92
C HIS A 95 11.72 -3.65 7.07
N LEU A 96 11.21 -3.67 8.30
CA LEU A 96 9.79 -3.88 8.56
C LEU A 96 8.91 -2.77 7.98
N ALA A 97 9.33 -1.51 8.09
CA ALA A 97 8.62 -0.38 7.49
C ALA A 97 8.54 -0.50 5.96
N ALA A 98 9.66 -0.86 5.31
CA ALA A 98 9.70 -1.10 3.87
C ALA A 98 8.80 -2.29 3.46
N LEU A 99 8.90 -3.42 4.18
CA LEU A 99 8.14 -4.63 3.90
C LEU A 99 6.62 -4.40 4.04
N LEU A 100 6.18 -3.69 5.08
CA LEU A 100 4.77 -3.32 5.23
C LEU A 100 4.27 -2.45 4.06
N GLY A 101 5.07 -1.47 3.63
CA GLY A 101 4.70 -0.62 2.50
C GLY A 101 4.61 -1.38 1.17
N VAL A 102 5.58 -2.26 0.90
CA VAL A 102 5.61 -3.09 -0.31
C VAL A 102 4.46 -4.11 -0.31
N LEU A 103 4.17 -4.74 0.83
CA LEU A 103 3.02 -5.64 0.94
C LEU A 103 1.69 -4.92 0.73
N ALA A 104 1.55 -3.71 1.28
CA ALA A 104 0.38 -2.89 1.03
C ALA A 104 0.23 -2.56 -0.46
N MET A 105 1.33 -2.25 -1.13
CA MET A 105 1.34 -1.98 -2.58
C MET A 105 0.97 -3.21 -3.41
N LEU A 106 1.55 -4.38 -3.10
CA LEU A 106 1.21 -5.64 -3.77
C LEU A 106 -0.28 -6.01 -3.56
N GLY A 107 -0.75 -5.93 -2.31
CA GLY A 107 -2.15 -6.19 -1.98
C GLY A 107 -3.10 -5.22 -2.69
N GLY A 108 -2.79 -3.92 -2.66
CA GLY A 108 -3.57 -2.89 -3.34
C GLY A 108 -3.59 -3.08 -4.87
N ALA A 109 -2.45 -3.45 -5.46
CA ALA A 109 -2.37 -3.76 -6.89
C ALA A 109 -3.26 -4.95 -7.26
N LEU A 110 -3.22 -6.05 -6.50
CA LEU A 110 -4.09 -7.20 -6.74
C LEU A 110 -5.57 -6.82 -6.62
N VAL A 111 -5.96 -6.14 -5.54
CA VAL A 111 -7.34 -5.69 -5.34
C VAL A 111 -7.80 -4.77 -6.48
N THR A 112 -6.91 -3.89 -6.95
CA THR A 112 -7.19 -3.00 -8.09
C THR A 112 -7.41 -3.80 -9.37
N VAL A 113 -6.52 -4.74 -9.71
CA VAL A 113 -6.64 -5.58 -10.89
C VAL A 113 -7.97 -6.34 -10.85
N PHE A 114 -8.26 -7.06 -9.78
CA PHE A 114 -9.51 -7.81 -9.66
C PHE A 114 -10.74 -6.89 -9.68
N GLY A 115 -10.69 -5.77 -8.96
CA GLY A 115 -11.82 -4.83 -8.85
C GLY A 115 -12.18 -4.13 -10.15
N LEU A 116 -11.18 -3.91 -11.04
CA LEU A 116 -11.37 -3.28 -12.34
C LEU A 116 -11.64 -4.27 -13.47
N TYR A 117 -11.02 -5.46 -13.43
CA TYR A 117 -11.21 -6.47 -14.48
C TYR A 117 -12.49 -7.29 -14.33
N LEU A 118 -12.94 -7.60 -13.10
CA LEU A 118 -14.20 -8.34 -12.93
C LEU A 118 -15.40 -7.68 -13.62
N PRO A 119 -15.64 -6.37 -13.44
CA PRO A 119 -16.71 -5.68 -14.13
C PRO A 119 -16.61 -5.82 -15.65
N MET A 120 -15.41 -5.70 -16.20
CA MET A 120 -15.19 -5.79 -17.64
C MET A 120 -15.55 -7.17 -18.21
N PHE A 121 -15.20 -8.26 -17.50
CA PHE A 121 -15.59 -9.62 -17.90
C PHE A 121 -17.10 -9.85 -17.81
N GLN A 122 -17.79 -9.24 -16.83
CA GLN A 122 -19.24 -9.40 -16.72
C GLN A 122 -20.00 -8.67 -17.83
N ILE A 123 -19.56 -7.47 -18.23
CA ILE A 123 -20.15 -6.78 -19.39
C ILE A 123 -19.90 -7.59 -20.66
N GLY A 124 -18.68 -8.10 -20.86
CA GLY A 124 -18.34 -8.92 -22.03
C GLY A 124 -19.08 -10.27 -22.12
N ALA A 125 -19.76 -10.70 -21.06
CA ALA A 125 -20.64 -11.87 -21.09
C ALA A 125 -22.11 -11.53 -21.43
N VAL A 126 -22.47 -10.24 -21.36
CA VAL A 126 -23.84 -9.74 -21.61
C VAL A 126 -23.98 -9.19 -23.04
N VAL A 127 -22.89 -8.68 -23.63
CA VAL A 127 -22.80 -8.24 -25.04
C VAL A 127 -22.46 -9.43 -25.94
#